data_AF-A0A1F7Q115-F1
#
_entry.id   AF-A0A1F7Q115-F1
#
_cell.length_a   1.000
_cell.length_b   1.000
_cell.length_c   1.000
_cell.angle_alpha   90.00
_cell.angle_beta   90.00
_cell.angle_gamma   90.00
#
_symmetry.space_group_name_H-M   'P 1'
#
loop_
_entity.id
_entity.type
_entity.pdbx_description
1 polymer ?
#
loop_
_entity_poly.entity_id
_entity_poly.type
_entity_poly.pdbx_seq_one_letter_code
_entity_poly.pdbx_strand_id
1 'polypeptide(L)' 'MRLRSRRGAVPARARLTGGITPGTVFMPFHFAEAAANLLTHAALDPVAKIPEYKVCAVAVEPAEVTSAACEEPQ' A
#
# COMPACT_ATOMS: atom_id res chain seq x y z
N MET A 1 5.39 3.20 -8.89
CA MET A 1 5.26 1.73 -8.77
C MET A 1 3.81 1.38 -8.46
N ARG A 2 3.42 0.11 -8.54
CA ARG A 2 2.09 -0.37 -8.17
C ARG A 2 2.19 -1.38 -7.03
N LEU A 3 1.39 -1.20 -5.99
CA LEU A 3 1.22 -2.16 -4.91
C LEU A 3 -0.08 -2.92 -5.14
N ARG A 4 -0.02 -4.25 -5.19
CA ARG A 4 -1.20 -5.10 -5.45
C ARG A 4 -1.40 -6.09 -4.31
N SER A 5 -2.63 -6.25 -3.86
CA SER A 5 -3.05 -7.35 -2.98
C SER A 5 -4.15 -8.17 -3.66
N ARG A 6 -4.66 -9.18 -2.97
CA ARG A 6 -5.85 -9.91 -3.44
C ARG A 6 -7.07 -9.01 -3.63
N ARG A 7 -7.18 -7.90 -2.89
CA ARG A 7 -8.37 -7.02 -2.92
C ARG A 7 -8.33 -5.94 -4.00
N GLY A 8 -7.15 -5.57 -4.47
CA GLY A 8 -7.01 -4.48 -5.42
C GLY A 8 -5.57 -4.05 -5.59
N ALA A 9 -5.37 -2.89 -6.20
CA ALA A 9 -4.06 -2.32 -6.40
C ALA A 9 -4.11 -0.80 -6.33
N VAL A 10 -3.02 -0.19 -5.89
CA VAL A 10 -2.87 1.26 -5.73
C VAL A 10 -1.55 1.74 -6.33
N PRO A 11 -1.51 2.95 -6.92
CA PRO A 11 -0.25 3.58 -7.27
C PRO A 11 0.50 4.00 -6.00
N ALA A 12 1.82 3.91 -6.01
CA ALA A 12 2.66 4.35 -4.91
C ALA A 12 4.01 4.90 -5.37
N ARG A 13 4.55 5.84 -4.60
CA ARG A 13 5.95 6.27 -4.66
C ARG A 13 6.74 5.55 -3.57
N ALA A 14 7.95 5.10 -3.90
CA ALA A 14 8.80 4.35 -2.98
C ALA A 14 9.83 5.28 -2.34
N ARG A 15 10.08 5.12 -1.05
CA ARG A 15 11.28 5.64 -0.39
C ARG A 15 12.04 4.49 0.22
N LEU A 16 13.26 4.26 -0.24
CA LEU A 16 14.14 3.23 0.32
C LEU A 16 14.71 3.71 1.66
N THR A 17 14.72 2.81 2.64
CA THR A 17 15.28 3.08 3.97
C THR A 17 15.72 1.76 4.62
N GLY A 18 16.74 1.82 5.46
CA GLY A 18 17.17 0.68 6.30
C GLY A 18 16.36 0.54 7.59
N GLY A 19 15.39 1.42 7.85
CA GLY A 19 14.63 1.46 9.11
C GLY A 19 13.46 0.47 9.21
N ILE A 20 13.30 -0.44 8.25
CA ILE A 20 12.23 -1.45 8.25
C ILE A 20 12.81 -2.85 8.02
N THR A 21 12.12 -3.87 8.53
CA THR A 21 12.54 -5.26 8.38
C THR A 21 12.56 -5.68 6.91
N PRO A 22 13.63 -6.33 6.42
CA PRO A 22 13.67 -6.86 5.06
C PRO A 22 12.44 -7.73 4.74
N GLY A 23 11.90 -7.57 3.53
CA GLY A 23 10.68 -8.27 3.10
C GLY A 23 9.37 -7.63 3.57
N THR A 24 9.42 -6.49 4.26
CA THR A 24 8.22 -5.72 4.65
C THR A 24 8.13 -4.39 3.91
N VAL A 25 6.91 -3.86 3.80
CA VAL A 25 6.65 -2.53 3.24
C VAL A 25 5.81 -1.75 4.25
N PHE A 26 6.14 -0.47 4.42
CA PHE A 26 5.33 0.46 5.18
C PHE A 26 4.55 1.38 4.24
N MET A 27 3.24 1.51 4.47
CA MET A 27 2.37 2.42 3.72
C MET A 27 1.47 3.21 4.68
N PRO A 28 1.49 4.54 4.64
CA PRO A 28 0.56 5.36 5.40
C PRO A 28 -0.85 5.32 4.80
N PHE A 29 -1.87 5.62 5.59
CA PHE A 29 -3.28 5.57 5.19
C PHE A 29 -3.95 6.96 5.02
N HIS A 30 -3.18 8.05 5.10
CA HIS A 30 -3.72 9.41 5.04
C HIS A 30 -3.84 9.99 3.62
N PHE A 31 -3.35 9.29 2.59
CA PHE A 31 -3.47 9.70 1.18
C PHE A 31 -4.70 9.05 0.54
N ALA A 32 -5.63 9.86 0.04
CA ALA A 32 -6.86 9.36 -0.59
C ALA A 32 -6.58 8.71 -1.95
N GLU A 33 -5.61 9.25 -2.69
CA GLU A 33 -5.19 8.81 -4.03
C GLU A 33 -4.52 7.43 -4.01
N ALA A 34 -3.98 7.06 -2.85
CA ALA A 34 -3.30 5.80 -2.61
C ALA A 34 -3.75 5.20 -1.26
N ALA A 35 -5.07 5.02 -1.09
CA ALA A 35 -5.62 4.54 0.17
C ALA A 35 -5.18 3.11 0.48
N ALA A 36 -4.34 2.94 1.52
CA ALA A 36 -3.84 1.64 1.96
C ALA A 36 -4.96 0.63 2.28
N ASN A 37 -6.12 1.10 2.74
CA ASN A 37 -7.27 0.26 3.11
C ASN A 37 -7.93 -0.43 1.90
N LEU A 38 -7.62 0.00 0.67
CA LEU A 38 -8.01 -0.73 -0.55
C LEU A 38 -7.24 -2.05 -0.68
N LEU A 39 -6.06 -2.15 -0.06
CA LEU A 39 -5.22 -3.34 -0.06
C LEU A 39 -5.50 -4.26 1.15
N THR A 40 -5.69 -3.71 2.34
CA THR A 40 -5.75 -4.44 3.62
C THR A 40 -6.93 -5.41 3.73
N HIS A 41 -6.86 -6.40 4.61
CA HIS A 41 -7.96 -7.36 4.78
C HIS A 41 -9.23 -6.70 5.36
N ALA A 42 -10.40 -7.18 4.93
CA ALA A 42 -11.71 -6.81 5.50
C ALA A 42 -12.12 -7.75 6.65
N ALA A 43 -11.19 -8.58 7.12
CA ALA A 43 -11.43 -9.49 8.24
C ALA A 43 -11.39 -8.71 9.56
N LEU A 44 -12.33 -9.04 10.43
CA LEU A 44 -12.38 -8.51 11.80
C LEU A 44 -12.01 -9.63 12.77
N ASP A 45 -11.33 -9.26 13.85
CA ASP A 45 -11.13 -10.14 14.99
C ASP A 45 -12.49 -10.66 15.51
N PRO A 46 -12.64 -11.97 15.76
CA PRO A 46 -13.93 -12.55 16.12
C PRO A 46 -14.47 -12.03 17.46
N VAL A 47 -13.60 -11.60 18.38
CA VAL A 47 -13.95 -11.16 19.74
C VAL A 47 -14.08 -9.64 19.80
N ALA A 48 -13.00 -8.92 19.46
CA ALA A 48 -12.91 -7.47 19.61
C ALA A 48 -13.47 -6.68 18.42
N LYS A 49 -13.79 -7.35 17.30
CA LYS A 49 -14.28 -6.74 16.06
C LYS A 49 -13.36 -5.67 15.46
N ILE A 50 -12.06 -5.74 15.78
CA ILE A 50 -11.06 -4.83 15.23
C ILE A 50 -10.52 -5.37 13.89
N PRO A 51 -10.26 -4.50 12.90
CA PRO A 51 -9.71 -4.90 11.62
C PRO A 51 -8.20 -5.17 11.66
N GLU A 52 -7.76 -6.10 10.83
CA GLU A 52 -6.35 -6.43 10.65
C GLU A 52 -5.68 -5.48 9.63
N TYR A 53 -5.19 -4.34 10.11
CA TYR A 53 -4.51 -3.36 9.25
C TYR A 53 -3.00 -3.57 9.14
N LYS A 54 -2.38 -4.24 10.11
CA LYS A 54 -0.92 -4.30 10.24
C LYS A 54 -0.26 -5.42 9.44
N VAL A 55 -1.06 -6.34 8.91
CA VAL A 55 -0.58 -7.47 8.10
C VAL A 55 -1.42 -7.53 6.82
N CYS A 56 -0.75 -7.47 5.68
CA CYS A 56 -1.38 -7.65 4.38
C CYS A 56 -0.32 -8.13 3.38
N ALA A 57 -0.58 -9.26 2.72
CA ALA A 57 0.28 -9.74 1.65
C ALA A 57 0.12 -8.85 0.41
N VAL A 58 1.23 -8.27 -0.04
CA VAL A 58 1.27 -7.38 -1.21
C VAL A 58 2.38 -7.79 -2.17
N ALA A 59 2.13 -7.61 -3.47
CA ALA A 59 3.13 -7.66 -4.53
C ALA A 59 3.54 -6.23 -4.89
N VAL A 60 4.84 -5.99 -5.01
CA VAL A 60 5.41 -4.74 -5.51
C VAL A 60 5.73 -4.94 -6.98
N GLU A 61 5.04 -4.18 -7.83
CA GLU A 61 5.19 -4.24 -9.28
C GLU A 61 5.77 -2.89 -9.78
N PRO A 62 6.68 -2.90 -10.77
CA PRO A 62 7.12 -1.67 -11.42
C PRO A 62 5.90 -0.91 -11.98
N ALA A 63 5.95 0.42 -11.97
CA ALA A 63 4.90 1.17 -12.66
C ALA A 63 5.07 0.98 -14.16
N GLU A 64 4.00 0.59 -14.85
CA GLU A 64 3.93 0.74 -16.30
C GLU A 64 4.08 2.24 -16.59
N VAL A 65 5.11 2.59 -17.36
CA VAL A 65 5.37 3.97 -17.74
C VAL A 65 4.36 4.34 -18.83
N THR A 66 3.19 4.84 -18.43
CA THR A 66 2.40 5.70 -19.32
C THR A 66 2.92 7.12 -19.10
N SER A 67 3.49 7.71 -20.15
CA SER A 67 3.98 9.09 -20.19
C SER A 67 2.82 10.07 -19.94
N ALA A 68 2.48 10.30 -18.68
CA ALA A 68 1.63 11.40 -18.22
C ALA A 68 1.76 11.54 -16.71
N ALA A 69 1.89 12.78 -16.24
CA ALA A 69 2.02 13.21 -14.85
C ALA A 69 3.45 13.22 -14.26
N CYS A 70 4.34 13.98 -14.91
CA CYS A 70 5.25 14.83 -14.15
C CYS A 70 4.42 15.95 -13.48
N GLU A 71 3.86 15.70 -12.30
CA GLU A 71 3.54 16.81 -11.38
C GLU A 71 3.70 16.32 -9.95
N GLU A 72 4.61 16.97 -9.23
CA GLU A 72 4.81 16.84 -7.79
C GLU A 72 3.99 17.92 -7.10
N PRO A 73 3.08 17.59 -6.17
CA PRO A 73 2.57 18.57 -5.23
C PRO A 73 3.64 18.82 -4.15
N GLN A 74 3.98 20.10 -3.96
CA GLN A 74 4.85 20.61 -2.89
C GLN A 74 4.29 20.34 -1.49
#